data_AF-A0A4R5CLW6-F1
#
_entry.id   AF-A0A4R5CLW6-F1
#
_cell.length_a   1.000
_cell.length_b   1.000
_cell.length_c   1.000
_cell.angle_alpha   90.00
_cell.angle_beta   90.00
_cell.angle_gamma   90.00
#
_symmetry.space_group_name_H-M   'P 1'
#
loop_
_entity.id
_entity.type
_entity.pdbx_description
1 polymer ?
#
loop_
_entity_poly.entity_id
_entity_poly.type
_entity_poly.pdbx_seq_one_letter_code
_entity_poly.pdbx_strand_id
1 'polypeptide(L)' 'MAIIITEECINCDACITQCPNNAIYEPDTQWTYSEGSSLKGSITSRN' A
#
# COMPACT_ATOMS: atom_id res chain seq x y z
N MET A 1 -3.12 -2.61 12.29
CA MET A 1 -3.04 -1.16 12.54
C MET A 1 -3.34 -0.44 11.23
N ALA A 2 -4.02 0.70 11.28
CA ALA A 2 -4.41 1.47 10.10
C ALA A 2 -3.87 2.89 10.21
N ILE A 3 -3.31 3.40 9.11
CA ILE A 3 -2.91 4.80 8.92
C ILE A 3 -3.83 5.35 7.83
N ILE A 4 -4.36 6.55 8.04
CA ILE A 4 -5.24 7.23 7.08
C ILE A 4 -4.45 8.40 6.50
N ILE A 5 -4.30 8.44 5.17
CA ILE A 5 -3.71 9.57 4.45
C ILE A 5 -4.82 10.59 4.19
N THR A 6 -4.58 11.85 4.57
CA THR A 6 -5.52 12.96 4.38
C THR A 6 -5.16 13.76 3.13
N GLU A 7 -6.06 14.67 2.74
CA GLU A 7 -5.82 15.64 1.65
C GLU A 7 -4.75 16.69 1.98
N GLU A 8 -4.31 16.78 3.25
CA GLU A 8 -3.18 17.62 3.67
C GLU A 8 -1.81 17.00 3.31
N CYS A 9 -1.80 15.84 2.66
CA CYS A 9 -0.57 15.18 2.22
C CYS A 9 0.25 16.09 1.28
N ILE A 10 1.51 16.31 1.65
CA ILE A 10 2.46 17.11 0.86
C ILE A 10 3.49 16.25 0.10
N ASN A 11 3.29 14.93 0.02
CA ASN A 11 4.23 13.98 -0.59
C ASN A 11 5.63 14.02 0.06
N CYS A 12 5.71 13.89 1.40
CA CYS A 12 6.98 13.86 2.15
C CYS A 12 7.53 12.45 2.42
N ASP A 13 6.91 11.42 1.85
CA ASP A 13 7.34 10.01 1.88
C ASP A 13 7.40 9.30 3.25
N ALA A 14 7.15 10.00 4.35
CA ALA A 14 7.20 9.41 5.70
C ALA A 14 6.26 8.22 5.89
N CYS A 15 5.10 8.22 5.23
CA CYS A 15 4.11 7.16 5.35
C CYS A 15 4.51 5.87 4.60
N ILE A 16 5.45 5.95 3.65
CA ILE A 16 5.87 4.79 2.84
C ILE A 16 6.54 3.75 3.73
N THR A 17 7.60 4.13 4.46
CA THR A 17 8.36 3.21 5.34
C THR A 17 7.57 2.79 6.59
N GLN A 18 6.59 3.57 7.01
CA GLN A 18 5.77 3.28 8.19
C GLN A 18 4.54 2.42 7.86
N CYS A 19 4.28 2.14 6.59
CA CYS A 19 3.07 1.41 6.20
C CYS A 19 3.17 -0.07 6.64
N PRO A 20 2.32 -0.54 7.58
CA PRO A 20 2.42 -1.90 8.11
C PRO A 20 2.02 -2.97 7.09
N ASN A 21 1.33 -2.59 6.02
CA ASN A 21 0.81 -3.48 4.97
C ASN A 21 1.46 -3.22 3.60
N ASN A 22 2.46 -2.34 3.53
CA ASN A 22 3.17 -1.99 2.30
C ASN A 22 2.24 -1.55 1.13
N ALA A 23 1.18 -0.81 1.46
CA ALA A 23 0.12 -0.38 0.55
C ALA A 23 0.33 1.02 -0.04
N ILE A 24 1.39 1.74 0.36
CA ILE A 24 1.72 3.09 -0.11
C ILE A 24 3.03 3.00 -0.89
N TYR A 25 3.08 3.58 -2.08
CA TYR A 25 4.21 3.48 -3.02
C TYR A 25 4.34 4.78 -3.83
N GLU A 26 5.55 5.02 -4.35
CA GLU A 26 5.82 6.18 -5.21
C GLU A 26 5.03 6.09 -6.54
N PRO A 27 4.67 7.23 -7.16
CA PRO A 27 3.82 7.26 -8.36
C PRO A 27 4.34 6.44 -9.53
N ASP A 28 5.67 6.35 -9.67
CA ASP A 28 6.34 5.65 -10.78
C ASP A 28 6.72 4.20 -10.45
N THR A 29 6.35 3.71 -9.27
CA THR A 29 6.62 2.33 -8.86
C THR A 29 5.52 1.40 -9.37
N GLN A 30 5.90 0.38 -10.14
CA GLN A 30 4.96 -0.68 -10.52
C GLN A 30 4.59 -1.50 -9.28
N TRP A 31 3.29 -1.54 -8.96
CA TRP A 31 2.76 -2.35 -7.86
C TRP A 31 2.25 -3.70 -8.34
N THR A 32 2.58 -4.77 -7.61
CA THR A 32 2.08 -6.12 -7.86
C THR A 32 1.50 -6.74 -6.58
N TYR A 33 0.40 -7.51 -6.73
CA TYR A 33 -0.21 -8.23 -5.59
C TYR A 33 0.78 -9.19 -4.90
N SER A 34 1.73 -9.74 -5.67
CA SER A 34 2.77 -10.66 -5.19
C SER A 34 3.80 -9.99 -4.27
N GLU A 35 4.07 -8.69 -4.46
CA GLU A 35 5.11 -7.96 -3.73
C GLU A 35 4.54 -7.04 -2.65
N GLY A 36 3.33 -6.53 -2.85
CA GLY A 36 2.70 -5.54 -1.96
C GLY A 36 1.66 -6.11 -1.00
N SER A 37 1.53 -7.44 -0.87
CA SER A 37 0.55 -8.04 0.03
C SER A 37 1.09 -9.26 0.76
N SER A 38 0.62 -9.46 1.99
CA SER A 38 0.86 -10.70 2.75
C SER A 38 -0.11 -11.83 2.39
N LEU A 39 -0.87 -11.68 1.29
CA LEU A 39 -1.86 -12.66 0.87
C LEU A 39 -1.17 -13.91 0.33
N LYS A 40 -1.55 -15.07 0.84
CA LYS A 40 -1.06 -16.37 0.38
C LYS A 40 -2.25 -17.24 -0.03
N GLY A 41 -2.10 -17.96 -1.15
CA GLY A 41 -3.12 -18.87 -1.66
C GLY A 41 -4.06 -18.24 -2.70
N SER A 42 -5.20 -18.89 -2.94
CA SER A 42 -6.16 -18.48 -3.98
C SER A 42 -7.05 -17.35 -3.49
N ILE A 43 -6.97 -16.18 -4.13
CA ILE A 43 -7.90 -15.07 -3.88
C ILE A 43 -9.18 -15.24 -4.69
N THR A 44 -10.33 -15.06 -4.06
CA THR A 44 -11.62 -14.96 -4.77
C THR A 44 -12.04 -13.50 -4.76
N SER A 45 -11.87 -12.82 -5.88
CA SER A 45 -12.44 -11.48 -6.05
C SER A 45 -13.96 -11.62 -6.18
N ARG A 46 -14.72 -11.13 -5.19
CA ARG A 46 -16.16 -10.96 -5.34
C ARG A 46 -16.38 -9.64 -6.09
N ASN A 47 -16.81 -9.76 -7.34
CA ASN A 47 -17.32 -8.65 -8.14
C ASN A 47 -18.68 -8.18 -7.61
#